data_AF-X1PH35-F1
#
_entry.id   AF-X1PH35-F1
#
_cell.length_a   1.000
_cell.length_b   1.000
_cell.length_c   1.000
_cell.angle_alpha   90.00
_cell.angle_beta   90.00
_cell.angle_gamma   90.00
#
_symmetry.space_group_name_H-M   'P 1'
#
loop_
_entity.id
_entity.type
_entity.pdbx_description
1 polymer ?
#
loop_
_entity_poly.entity_id
_entity_poly.type
_entity_poly.pdbx_seq_one_letter_code
_entity_poly.pdbx_strand_id
1 'polypeptide(L)'
;MIQIYTGNGKGKTTAALGLGLRAVGHGLKVIMIQFMKGEINYGELESVKHLPNFKIEQYGRPDFVNPENPDKEDIRLARQALKRAAKVIKDKQFDIIILDEINVVVSFG
;
A
#
# COMPACT_ATOMS: atom_id res chain seq x y z
N MET A 1 7.45 9.94 12.99
CA MET A 1 6.70 10.86 12.12
C MET A 1 5.64 10.07 11.37
N ILE A 2 4.43 10.61 11.20
CA ILE A 2 3.35 10.00 10.40
C ILE A 2 2.93 11.05 9.37
N GLN A 3 2.75 10.63 8.11
CA GLN A 3 2.27 11.48 7.02
C GLN A 3 0.95 10.92 6.49
N ILE A 4 -0.04 11.79 6.29
CA ILE A 4 -1.35 11.43 5.76
C ILE A 4 -1.58 12.25 4.50
N TYR A 5 -1.64 11.56 3.36
CA TYR A 5 -2.06 12.15 2.09
C TYR A 5 -3.54 11.84 1.86
N THR A 6 -4.40 12.85 1.98
CA THR A 6 -5.86 12.71 1.82
C THR A 6 -6.40 13.79 0.88
N GLY A 7 -7.71 13.73 0.57
CA GLY A 7 -8.41 14.60 -0.37
C GLY A 7 -8.73 13.93 -1.69
N ASN A 8 -9.62 14.55 -2.47
CA ASN A 8 -10.18 13.98 -3.70
C ASN A 8 -9.27 14.16 -4.93
N GLY A 9 -8.20 14.94 -4.80
CA GLY A 9 -7.23 15.15 -5.87
C GLY A 9 -6.43 13.88 -6.21
N LYS A 10 -6.01 13.79 -7.48
CA LYS A 10 -4.99 12.81 -7.91
C LYS A 10 -3.63 13.19 -7.32
N GLY A 11 -2.80 12.19 -7.02
CA GLY A 11 -1.41 12.38 -6.60
C GLY A 11 -1.02 11.85 -5.23
N LYS A 12 -1.97 11.35 -4.41
CA LYS A 12 -1.67 10.78 -3.08
C LYS A 12 -0.68 9.60 -3.16
N THR A 13 -1.03 8.57 -3.94
CA THR A 13 -0.17 7.41 -4.18
C THR A 13 1.14 7.81 -4.84
N THR A 14 1.09 8.71 -5.83
CA THR A 14 2.29 9.20 -6.52
C THR A 14 3.25 9.94 -5.57
N ALA A 15 2.73 10.76 -4.65
CA ALA A 15 3.53 11.43 -3.63
C ALA A 15 4.18 10.43 -2.67
N ALA A 16 3.43 9.39 -2.26
CA ALA A 16 3.97 8.32 -1.42
C ALA A 16 5.05 7.50 -2.14
N LEU A 17 4.85 7.16 -3.41
CA LEU A 17 5.86 6.51 -4.25
C LEU A 17 7.12 7.37 -4.39
N GLY A 18 6.95 8.68 -4.62
CA GLY A 18 8.08 9.62 -4.71
C GLY A 18 8.88 9.73 -3.41
N LEU A 19 8.19 9.70 -2.25
CA LEU A 19 8.86 9.61 -0.95
C LEU A 19 9.63 8.29 -0.79
N GLY A 20 9.00 7.17 -1.14
CA GLY A 20 9.64 5.85 -1.11
C GLY A 20 10.88 5.78 -2.00
N LEU A 21 10.77 6.26 -3.24
CA LEU A 21 11.89 6.32 -4.19
C LEU A 21 13.05 7.17 -3.65
N ARG A 22 12.74 8.33 -3.06
CA ARG A 22 13.76 9.19 -2.43
C ARG A 22 14.48 8.46 -1.30
N ALA A 23 13.74 7.76 -0.44
CA ALA A 23 14.32 7.01 0.67
C ALA A 23 15.22 5.86 0.20
N VAL A 24 14.80 5.13 -0.84
CA VAL A 24 15.63 4.11 -1.49
C VAL A 24 16.92 4.70 -2.04
N GLY A 25 16.87 5.90 -2.64
CA GLY A 25 18.05 6.63 -3.09
C GLY A 25 19.05 6.98 -1.98
N HIS A 26 18.60 7.00 -0.71
CA HIS A 26 19.44 7.15 0.47
C HIS A 26 19.79 5.82 1.15
N GLY A 27 19.53 4.67 0.50
CA GLY A 27 19.86 3.34 1.01
C GLY A 27 18.86 2.78 2.03
N LEU A 28 17.73 3.45 2.26
CA LEU A 28 16.70 3.01 3.21
C LEU A 28 15.82 1.92 2.62
N LYS A 29 15.30 1.05 3.48
CA LYS A 29 14.35 -0.02 3.13
C LYS A 29 12.93 0.50 3.21
N VAL A 30 12.19 0.32 2.12
CA VAL A 30 10.82 0.79 1.96
C VAL A 30 9.89 -0.37 1.64
N ILE A 31 8.72 -0.38 2.26
CA ILE A 31 7.62 -1.26 1.87
C ILE A 31 6.34 -0.46 1.68
N MET A 32 5.65 -0.72 0.58
CA MET A 32 4.29 -0.26 0.34
C MET A 32 3.34 -1.45 0.38
N ILE A 33 2.30 -1.33 1.20
CA ILE A 33 1.18 -2.26 1.26
C ILE A 33 0.00 -1.55 0.60
N GLN A 34 -0.44 -2.09 -0.54
CA GLN A 34 -1.57 -1.56 -1.31
C GLN A 34 -2.84 -2.32 -0.92
N PHE A 35 -3.82 -1.60 -0.38
CA PHE A 35 -5.13 -2.15 -0.03
C PHE A 35 -6.10 -2.00 -1.21
N MET A 36 -7.04 -2.94 -1.36
CA MET A 36 -8.07 -2.95 -2.42
C MET A 36 -7.51 -2.89 -3.85
N LYS A 37 -6.24 -3.24 -4.05
CA LYS A 37 -5.58 -3.35 -5.35
C LYS A 37 -5.01 -4.74 -5.51
N GLY A 38 -5.29 -5.41 -6.62
CA GLY A 38 -4.63 -6.67 -6.97
C GLY A 38 -4.72 -6.98 -8.45
N GLU A 39 -3.74 -7.74 -8.94
CA GLU A 39 -3.69 -8.34 -10.29
C GLU A 39 -3.79 -7.35 -11.48
N ILE A 40 -3.76 -6.05 -11.22
CA ILE A 40 -3.63 -5.00 -12.23
C ILE A 40 -2.15 -4.63 -12.33
N ASN A 41 -1.60 -4.71 -13.55
CA ASN A 41 -0.21 -4.36 -13.80
C ASN A 41 -0.02 -2.83 -13.77
N TYR A 42 0.34 -2.30 -12.60
CA TYR A 42 0.71 -0.90 -12.45
C TYR A 42 2.19 -0.69 -12.71
N GLY A 43 2.55 0.43 -13.35
CA GLY A 43 3.94 0.75 -13.69
C GLY A 43 4.87 0.82 -12.48
N GLU A 44 4.36 1.17 -11.29
CA GLU A 44 5.15 1.12 -10.06
C GLU A 44 5.57 -0.30 -9.67
N LEU A 45 4.77 -1.34 -9.97
CA LEU A 45 5.12 -2.74 -9.68
C LEU A 45 6.32 -3.20 -10.51
N GLU A 46 6.36 -2.82 -11.79
CA GLU A 46 7.52 -3.08 -12.65
C GLU A 46 8.74 -2.28 -12.21
N SER A 47 8.54 -1.02 -11.85
CA SER A 47 9.63 -0.13 -11.41
C SER A 47 10.35 -0.67 -10.16
N VAL A 48 9.60 -1.18 -9.17
CA VAL A 48 10.22 -1.68 -7.93
C VAL A 48 11.01 -2.97 -8.11
N LYS A 49 10.82 -3.72 -9.20
CA LYS A 49 11.67 -4.89 -9.51
C LYS A 49 13.14 -4.50 -9.72
N HIS A 50 13.40 -3.24 -10.09
CA HIS A 50 14.73 -2.68 -10.26
C HIS A 50 15.27 -2.00 -8.98
N LEU A 51 14.49 -1.96 -7.90
CA LEU A 51 14.82 -1.28 -6.66
C LEU A 51 14.86 -2.31 -5.50
N PRO A 52 16.01 -2.95 -5.21
CA PRO A 52 16.08 -4.05 -4.25
C PRO A 52 15.65 -3.68 -2.82
N ASN A 53 15.71 -2.39 -2.46
CA ASN A 53 15.28 -1.89 -1.17
C ASN A 53 13.82 -1.40 -1.15
N PHE A 54 13.06 -1.53 -2.24
CA PHE A 54 11.65 -1.17 -2.30
C PHE A 54 10.80 -2.42 -2.58
N LYS A 55 9.93 -2.78 -1.63
CA LYS A 55 8.91 -3.81 -1.83
C LYS A 55 7.51 -3.21 -1.99
N ILE A 56 6.73 -3.72 -2.94
CA ILE A 56 5.28 -3.48 -3.00
C ILE A 56 4.55 -4.81 -2.79
N GLU A 57 3.56 -4.83 -1.91
CA GLU A 57 2.68 -5.96 -1.66
C GLU A 57 1.23 -5.53 -1.91
N GLN A 58 0.53 -6.26 -2.78
CA GLN A 58 -0.85 -5.98 -3.17
C GLN A 58 -1.82 -6.90 -2.43
N TYR A 59 -2.91 -6.32 -1.92
CA TYR A 59 -3.98 -7.01 -1.22
C TYR A 59 -5.33 -6.51 -1.71
N GLY A 60 -5.78 -7.09 -2.80
CA GLY A 60 -7.07 -6.80 -3.42
C GLY A 60 -7.32 -7.76 -4.58
N ARG A 61 -8.50 -7.66 -5.17
CA ARG A 61 -8.87 -8.38 -6.39
C ARG A 61 -8.65 -7.47 -7.62
N PRO A 62 -8.62 -8.02 -8.84
CA PRO A 62 -8.70 -7.22 -10.06
C PRO A 62 -10.07 -6.53 -10.22
N ASP A 63 -11.11 -7.05 -9.56
CA ASP A 63 -12.47 -6.53 -9.61
C ASP A 63 -12.69 -5.31 -8.71
N PHE A 64 -13.68 -4.51 -9.07
CA PHE A 64 -14.11 -3.36 -8.26
C PHE A 64 -14.79 -3.82 -6.97
N VAL A 65 -14.40 -3.21 -5.84
CA VAL A 65 -15.03 -3.46 -4.54
C VAL A 65 -16.25 -2.56 -4.37
N ASN A 66 -17.43 -3.15 -4.19
CA ASN A 66 -18.63 -2.40 -3.85
C ASN A 66 -18.55 -1.90 -2.39
N PRO A 67 -18.55 -0.58 -2.13
CA PRO A 67 -18.46 -0.05 -0.77
C PRO A 67 -19.66 -0.34 0.11
N GLU A 68 -20.85 -0.48 -0.48
CA GLU A 68 -22.10 -0.72 0.26
C GLU A 68 -22.30 -2.19 0.61
N ASN A 69 -21.68 -3.08 -0.17
CA ASN A 69 -21.78 -4.53 0.02
C ASN A 69 -20.48 -5.22 -0.43
N PRO A 70 -19.39 -5.10 0.34
CA PRO A 70 -18.10 -5.69 0.00
C PRO A 70 -18.20 -7.23 0.02
N ASP A 71 -17.50 -7.88 -0.91
CA ASP A 71 -17.41 -9.33 -0.92
C ASP A 71 -16.64 -9.82 0.33
N LYS A 72 -16.97 -11.04 0.78
CA LYS A 72 -16.21 -11.71 1.85
C LYS A 72 -14.72 -11.79 1.52
N GLU A 73 -14.38 -11.94 0.25
CA GLU A 73 -13.00 -11.99 -0.20
C GLU A 73 -12.29 -10.65 -0.08
N ASP A 74 -12.96 -9.54 -0.39
CA ASP A 74 -12.40 -8.19 -0.21
C ASP A 74 -12.11 -7.91 1.27
N ILE A 75 -13.05 -8.29 2.15
CA ILE A 75 -12.87 -8.19 3.61
C ILE A 75 -11.70 -9.07 4.07
N ARG A 76 -11.57 -10.29 3.52
CA ARG A 76 -10.49 -11.22 3.87
C ARG A 76 -9.13 -10.63 3.49
N LEU A 77 -8.99 -10.09 2.29
CA LEU A 77 -7.76 -9.48 1.78
C LEU A 77 -7.41 -8.21 2.55
N ALA A 78 -8.39 -7.34 2.84
CA ALA A 78 -8.20 -6.17 3.67
C ALA A 78 -7.69 -6.53 5.09
N ARG A 79 -8.29 -7.54 5.73
CA ARG A 79 -7.82 -8.05 7.03
C ARG A 79 -6.41 -8.65 6.94
N GLN A 80 -6.07 -9.31 5.85
CA GLN A 80 -4.73 -9.84 5.62
C GLN A 80 -3.70 -8.71 5.48
N ALA A 81 -4.03 -7.66 4.74
CA ALA A 81 -3.21 -6.46 4.60
C ALA A 81 -3.00 -5.75 5.94
N LEU A 82 -4.05 -5.61 6.76
CA LEU A 82 -3.93 -5.03 8.10
C LEU A 82 -3.02 -5.85 9.01
N LYS A 83 -3.16 -7.20 9.00
CA LYS A 83 -2.26 -8.10 9.75
C LYS A 83 -0.82 -7.96 9.27
N ARG A 84 -0.61 -7.85 7.95
CA ARG A 84 0.71 -7.65 7.36
C ARG A 84 1.32 -6.32 7.78
N ALA A 85 0.57 -5.23 7.69
CA ALA A 85 1.00 -3.90 8.11
C ALA A 85 1.40 -3.89 9.59
N ALA A 86 0.57 -4.44 10.47
CA ALA A 86 0.87 -4.54 11.90
C ALA A 86 2.17 -5.33 12.16
N LYS A 87 2.38 -6.45 11.46
CA LYS A 87 3.60 -7.24 11.56
C LYS A 87 4.83 -6.45 11.09
N VAL A 88 4.76 -5.81 9.93
CA VAL A 88 5.84 -5.01 9.35
C VAL A 88 6.24 -3.86 10.29
N ILE A 89 5.26 -3.17 10.87
CA ILE A 89 5.48 -2.11 11.86
C ILE A 89 6.18 -2.67 13.11
N LYS A 90 5.73 -3.82 13.62
CA LYS A 90 6.29 -4.44 14.83
C LYS A 90 7.72 -4.95 14.63
N ASP A 91 7.98 -5.59 13.49
CA ASP A 91 9.26 -6.24 13.20
C ASP A 91 10.39 -5.22 12.91
N LYS A 92 10.06 -3.94 12.65
CA LYS A 92 11.01 -2.85 12.39
C LYS A 92 12.06 -3.16 11.31
N GLN A 93 11.66 -3.94 10.30
CA GLN A 93 12.55 -4.34 9.20
C GLN A 93 12.69 -3.29 8.09
N PHE A 94 11.79 -2.30 8.07
CA PHE A 94 11.73 -1.25 7.06
C PHE A 94 11.79 0.11 7.73
N ASP A 95 12.50 1.04 7.10
CA ASP A 95 12.65 2.41 7.55
C ASP A 95 11.42 3.26 7.21
N ILE A 96 10.78 2.96 6.08
CA ILE A 96 9.52 3.59 5.65
C ILE A 96 8.49 2.52 5.31
N ILE A 97 7.29 2.71 5.87
CA ILE A 97 6.12 1.86 5.65
C ILE A 97 5.03 2.74 5.06
N ILE A 98 4.58 2.40 3.86
CA ILE A 98 3.51 3.10 3.16
C ILE A 98 2.26 2.21 3.16
N LEU A 99 1.14 2.75 3.62
CA LEU A 99 -0.16 2.09 3.64
C LEU A 99 -1.07 2.79 2.62
N ASP A 100 -1.06 2.31 1.39
CA ASP A 100 -1.76 2.95 0.27
C ASP A 100 -3.22 2.51 0.22
N GLU A 101 -4.15 3.45 0.06
CA GLU A 101 -5.61 3.24 0.12
C GLU A 101 -6.15 2.71 1.46
N ILE A 102 -5.39 2.78 2.55
CA ILE A 102 -5.86 2.36 3.88
C ILE A 102 -7.10 3.14 4.35
N ASN A 103 -7.23 4.41 3.95
CA ASN A 103 -8.39 5.24 4.31
C ASN A 103 -9.70 4.65 3.77
N VAL A 104 -9.65 4.03 2.58
CA VAL A 104 -10.81 3.33 2.00
C VAL A 104 -11.17 2.12 2.85
N VAL A 105 -10.19 1.34 3.28
CA VAL A 105 -10.47 0.17 4.13
C VAL A 105 -11.06 0.57 5.48
N VAL A 106 -10.52 1.62 6.11
CA VAL A 106 -11.01 2.10 7.41
C VAL A 106 -12.44 2.66 7.31
N SER A 107 -12.85 3.19 6.16
CA SER A 107 -14.23 3.66 5.99
C SER A 107 -15.27 2.54 5.91
N PHE A 108 -14.86 1.28 5.77
CA PHE A 108 -15.76 0.13 5.66
C PHE A 108 -16.11 -0.49 7.03
N GLY A 109 -15.46 -0.06 8.12
CA GLY A 109 -15.67 -0.58 9.48
C GLY A 109 -14.64 -1.63 9.90
#